data_AF-A0A2S9F357-F1
#
_entry.id   AF-A0A2S9F357-F1
#
_cell.length_a   1.000
_cell.length_b   1.000
_cell.length_c   1.000
_cell.angle_alpha   90.00
_cell.angle_beta   90.00
_cell.angle_gamma   90.00
#
_symmetry.space_group_name_H-M   'P 1'
#
loop_
_entity.id
_entity.type
_entity.pdbx_description
1 polymer ?
#
loop_
_entity_poly.entity_id
_entity_poly.type
_entity_poly.pdbx_seq_one_letter_code
_entity_poly.pdbx_strand_id
1 'polypeptide(L)'
;MTNNTLLAFDMASRWHGFWSGDIGVWILDRGVRIALLLIGGLLAARFINWTAQRITRRIDAEYQESDQLVRSESAKHRQAVASVISWVSVALLFVMVAVQITDILAIPIGSLVAPAAVIGAALGFGAQRLVQDLLSGFFII
;
A
#
# COMPACT_ATOMS: atom_id res chain seq x y z
N MET A 1 -26.07 -47.19 11.96
CA MET A 1 -26.22 -45.72 12.03
C MET A 1 -25.29 -45.05 13.08
N THR A 2 -24.29 -45.75 13.64
CA THR A 2 -23.48 -45.28 14.79
C THR A 2 -22.10 -44.70 14.43
N ASN A 3 -21.60 -44.90 13.21
CA ASN A 3 -20.24 -44.49 12.86
C ASN A 3 -20.10 -42.98 12.59
N ASN A 4 -21.13 -42.32 12.04
CA ASN A 4 -21.06 -40.89 11.72
C ASN A 4 -21.03 -39.98 12.96
N THR A 5 -21.67 -40.37 14.06
CA THR A 5 -21.69 -39.56 15.27
C THR A 5 -20.34 -39.62 15.98
N LEU A 6 -19.71 -40.79 16.08
CA LEU A 6 -18.38 -40.95 16.66
C LEU A 6 -17.29 -40.22 15.86
N LEU A 7 -17.35 -40.27 14.53
CA LEU A 7 -16.45 -39.52 13.65
C LEU A 7 -16.66 -38.00 13.79
N ALA A 8 -17.90 -37.54 13.98
CA ALA A 8 -18.18 -36.11 14.19
C ALA A 8 -17.66 -35.61 15.55
N PHE A 9 -17.80 -36.39 16.62
CA PHE A 9 -17.27 -36.03 17.95
C PHE A 9 -15.73 -36.02 17.98
N ASP A 10 -15.07 -36.98 17.34
CA ASP A 10 -13.60 -37.00 17.19
C ASP A 10 -13.08 -35.84 16.32
N MET A 11 -13.80 -35.51 15.23
CA MET A 11 -13.44 -34.37 14.39
C MET A 11 -13.63 -33.02 15.10
N ALA A 12 -14.70 -32.87 15.88
CA ALA A 12 -14.97 -31.65 16.64
C ALA A 12 -13.95 -31.41 17.77
N SER A 13 -13.55 -32.46 18.50
CA SER A 13 -12.53 -32.35 19.55
C SER A 13 -11.15 -32.03 18.98
N ARG A 14 -10.78 -32.64 17.84
CA ARG A 14 -9.55 -32.33 17.10
C ARG A 14 -9.53 -30.89 16.57
N TRP A 15 -10.67 -30.39 16.10
CA TRP A 15 -10.82 -28.99 15.69
C TRP A 15 -10.62 -28.05 16.87
N HIS A 16 -11.30 -28.30 18.00
CA HIS A 16 -11.17 -27.47 19.19
C HIS A 16 -9.73 -27.47 19.73
N GLY A 17 -9.10 -28.65 19.80
CA GLY A 17 -7.71 -28.84 20.24
C GLY A 17 -6.69 -28.13 19.33
N PHE A 18 -6.98 -28.05 18.03
CA PHE A 18 -6.16 -27.30 17.08
C PHE A 18 -6.22 -25.78 17.34
N TRP A 19 -7.41 -25.22 17.54
CA TRP A 19 -7.59 -23.79 17.81
C TRP A 19 -7.13 -23.37 19.20
N SER A 20 -7.23 -24.25 20.20
CA SER A 20 -6.71 -24.01 21.54
C SER A 20 -5.22 -24.30 21.70
N GLY A 21 -4.61 -24.98 20.73
CA GLY A 21 -3.17 -25.26 20.71
C GLY A 21 -2.35 -24.02 20.34
N ASP A 22 -1.03 -24.11 20.52
CA ASP A 22 -0.09 -23.00 20.29
C ASP A 22 -0.21 -22.40 18.87
N ILE A 23 -0.51 -23.24 17.87
CA ILE A 23 -0.71 -22.82 16.48
C ILE A 23 -1.98 -21.98 16.33
N GLY A 24 -3.09 -22.40 16.92
CA GLY A 24 -4.36 -21.67 16.86
C GLY A 24 -4.26 -20.31 17.54
N VAL A 25 -3.60 -20.25 18.70
CA VAL A 25 -3.33 -19.00 19.42
C VAL A 25 -2.42 -18.08 18.61
N TRP A 26 -1.36 -18.61 17.98
CA TRP A 26 -0.47 -17.83 17.11
C TRP A 26 -1.20 -17.27 15.88
N ILE A 27 -2.07 -18.06 15.24
CA ILE A 27 -2.89 -17.63 14.10
C ILE A 27 -3.86 -16.53 14.53
N LEU A 28 -4.52 -16.68 15.69
CA LEU A 28 -5.48 -15.70 16.20
C LEU A 28 -4.79 -14.40 16.64
N ASP A 29 -3.64 -14.48 17.28
CA ASP A 29 -2.94 -13.29 17.79
C ASP A 29 -2.18 -12.55 16.68
N ARG A 30 -1.39 -13.26 15.86
CA ARG A 30 -0.54 -12.65 14.82
C ARG A 30 -1.16 -12.71 13.44
N GLY A 31 -1.73 -13.87 13.07
CA GLY A 31 -2.33 -14.08 11.75
C GLY A 31 -3.49 -13.14 11.46
N VAL A 32 -4.39 -12.92 12.44
CA VAL A 32 -5.51 -11.97 12.28
C VAL A 32 -5.02 -10.54 12.12
N ARG A 33 -4.01 -10.11 12.90
CA ARG A 33 -3.44 -8.75 12.77
C ARG A 33 -2.79 -8.54 11.41
N ILE A 34 -2.03 -9.51 10.92
CA ILE A 34 -1.44 -9.48 9.57
C ILE A 34 -2.55 -9.42 8.51
N ALA A 35 -3.59 -10.26 8.63
CA ALA A 35 -4.71 -10.27 7.70
C ALA A 35 -5.44 -8.91 7.66
N LEU A 36 -5.70 -8.31 8.83
CA LEU A 36 -6.31 -6.98 8.93
C LEU A 36 -5.43 -5.89 8.31
N LEU A 37 -4.11 -5.94 8.53
CA LEU A 37 -3.18 -5.01 7.88
C LEU A 37 -3.16 -5.17 6.36
N LEU A 38 -3.16 -6.40 5.85
CA LEU A 38 -3.21 -6.66 4.41
C LEU A 38 -4.52 -6.18 3.79
N ILE A 39 -5.65 -6.47 4.44
CA ILE A 39 -6.97 -6.00 3.99
C ILE A 39 -7.02 -4.48 4.02
N GLY A 40 -6.62 -3.85 5.12
CA GLY A 40 -6.57 -2.40 5.27
C GLY A 40 -5.66 -1.74 4.22
N GLY A 41 -4.47 -2.31 4.00
CA GLY A 41 -3.53 -1.87 2.97
C GLY A 41 -4.09 -1.98 1.56
N LEU A 42 -4.75 -3.10 1.22
CA LEU A 42 -5.40 -3.27 -0.09
C LEU A 42 -6.57 -2.30 -0.29
N LEU A 43 -7.39 -2.09 0.74
CA LEU A 43 -8.48 -1.12 0.69
C LEU A 43 -7.97 0.31 0.51
N ALA A 44 -6.93 0.69 1.24
CA ALA A 44 -6.29 1.99 1.10
C ALA A 44 -5.61 2.16 -0.27
N ALA A 45 -4.92 1.14 -0.80
CA ALA A 45 -4.38 1.16 -2.16
C ALA A 45 -5.47 1.31 -3.22
N ARG A 46 -6.61 0.64 -3.03
CA ARG A 46 -7.79 0.80 -3.90
C ARG A 46 -8.36 2.22 -3.82
N PHE A 47 -8.41 2.79 -2.61
CA PHE A 47 -8.88 4.16 -2.39
C PHE A 47 -7.97 5.21 -3.04
N ILE A 48 -6.64 5.05 -2.95
CA ILE A 48 -5.65 5.90 -3.61
C ILE A 48 -5.88 5.90 -5.13
N ASN A 49 -5.93 4.71 -5.74
CA ASN A 49 -6.15 4.57 -7.19
C ASN A 49 -7.51 5.11 -7.64
N TRP A 50 -8.56 4.88 -6.85
CA TRP A 50 -9.89 5.44 -7.12
C TRP A 50 -9.89 6.97 -7.06
N THR A 51 -9.22 7.56 -6.07
CA THR A 51 -9.11 9.01 -5.90
C THR A 51 -8.33 9.64 -7.05
N ALA A 52 -7.20 9.04 -7.44
CA ALA A 52 -6.42 9.49 -8.59
C ALA A 52 -7.26 9.52 -9.87
N GLN A 53 -7.98 8.44 -10.17
CA GLN A 53 -8.89 8.38 -11.33
C GLN A 53 -10.03 9.41 -11.23
N ARG A 54 -10.55 9.66 -10.03
CA ARG A 54 -11.63 10.64 -9.82
C ARG A 54 -11.14 12.07 -10.06
N ILE A 55 -9.91 12.39 -9.66
CA ILE A 55 -9.29 13.69 -9.90
C ILE A 55 -9.07 13.89 -11.40
N THR A 56 -8.49 12.91 -12.11
CA THR A 56 -8.28 13.00 -13.56
C THR A 56 -9.60 13.22 -14.30
N ARG A 57 -10.64 12.46 -13.97
CA ARG A 57 -11.97 12.59 -14.61
C ARG A 57 -12.65 13.93 -14.35
N ARG A 58 -12.45 14.54 -13.18
CA ARG A 58 -12.99 15.88 -12.87
C ARG A 58 -12.31 16.95 -13.71
N ILE A 59 -10.99 16.85 -13.85
CA ILE A 59 -10.22 17.77 -14.67
C ILE A 59 -10.65 17.65 -16.14
N ASP A 60 -10.86 16.44 -16.66
CA ASP A 60 -11.29 16.25 -18.06
C ASP A 60 -12.71 16.77 -18.36
N ALA A 61 -13.62 16.74 -17.38
CA ALA A 61 -15.01 17.17 -17.56
C ALA A 61 -15.18 18.71 -17.63
N GLU A 62 -14.28 19.48 -17.01
CA GLU A 62 -14.36 20.95 -16.93
C GLU A 62 -13.79 21.66 -18.17
N TYR A 63 -13.10 20.92 -19.05
CA TYR A 63 -12.48 21.46 -20.28
C TYR A 63 -13.15 20.97 -21.57
N GLN A 64 -14.45 20.68 -21.57
CA GLN A 64 -15.16 20.26 -22.79
C GLN A 64 -15.46 21.38 -23.81
N GLU A 65 -15.10 22.64 -23.54
CA GLU A 65 -15.60 23.78 -24.36
C GLU A 65 -14.58 24.48 -25.28
N SER A 66 -13.29 24.10 -25.34
CA SER A 66 -12.32 24.87 -26.18
C SER A 66 -11.21 24.04 -26.82
N ASP A 67 -11.30 23.87 -28.14
CA ASP A 67 -10.25 23.55 -29.13
C ASP A 67 -9.47 22.21 -29.06
N GLN A 68 -9.57 21.43 -30.13
CA GLN A 68 -9.30 19.98 -30.16
C GLN A 68 -7.86 19.56 -30.49
N LEU A 69 -6.93 20.46 -30.83
CA LEU A 69 -5.59 20.07 -31.34
C LEU A 69 -4.40 20.42 -30.42
N VAL A 70 -4.50 21.46 -29.56
CA VAL A 70 -3.49 21.77 -28.51
C VAL A 70 -3.70 20.91 -27.24
N ARG A 71 -4.82 20.19 -27.17
CA ARG A 71 -5.36 19.47 -26.00
C ARG A 71 -4.63 18.16 -25.67
N SER A 72 -3.95 17.53 -26.62
CA SER A 72 -3.39 16.18 -26.38
C SER A 72 -2.18 16.19 -25.42
N GLU A 73 -1.36 17.23 -25.39
CA GLU A 73 -0.15 17.23 -24.53
C GLU A 73 -0.45 17.58 -23.06
N SER A 74 -1.24 18.62 -22.81
CA SER A 74 -1.49 19.11 -21.44
C SER A 74 -2.37 18.17 -20.62
N ALA A 75 -3.36 17.53 -21.24
CA ALA A 75 -4.19 16.50 -20.59
C ALA A 75 -3.38 15.22 -20.30
N LYS A 76 -2.54 14.77 -21.25
CA LYS A 76 -1.64 13.62 -21.04
C LYS A 76 -0.62 13.88 -19.93
N HIS A 77 -0.06 15.09 -19.85
CA HIS A 77 0.90 15.44 -18.82
C HIS A 77 0.26 15.43 -17.41
N ARG A 78 -0.96 15.97 -17.26
CA ARG A 78 -1.69 15.93 -15.98
C ARG A 78 -2.07 14.51 -15.55
N GLN A 79 -2.45 13.66 -16.49
CA GLN A 79 -2.73 12.25 -16.21
C GLN A 79 -1.47 11.48 -15.81
N ALA A 80 -0.33 11.77 -16.44
CA ALA A 80 0.96 11.18 -16.07
C ALA A 80 1.40 11.62 -14.66
N VAL A 81 1.23 12.89 -14.30
CA VAL A 81 1.55 13.37 -12.94
C VAL A 81 0.63 12.71 -11.90
N ALA A 82 -0.68 12.65 -12.15
CA ALA A 82 -1.63 12.00 -11.25
C ALA A 82 -1.33 10.51 -11.07
N SER A 83 -0.93 9.81 -12.15
CA SER A 83 -0.57 8.39 -12.08
C SER A 83 0.73 8.16 -11.30
N VAL A 84 1.75 9.01 -11.50
CA VAL A 84 3.00 8.95 -10.73
C VAL A 84 2.74 9.19 -9.25
N ILE A 85 1.94 10.19 -8.87
CA ILE A 85 1.60 10.47 -7.47
C ILE A 85 0.85 9.28 -6.84
N SER A 86 -0.10 8.69 -7.57
CA SER A 86 -0.82 7.50 -7.13
C SER A 86 0.13 6.33 -6.88
N TRP A 87 1.05 6.08 -7.82
CA TRP A 87 2.02 5.00 -7.72
C TRP A 87 2.98 5.19 -6.55
N VAL A 88 3.53 6.40 -6.36
CA VAL A 88 4.40 6.73 -5.22
C VAL A 88 3.65 6.55 -3.90
N SER A 89 2.40 7.01 -3.82
CA SER A 89 1.57 6.86 -2.61
C SER A 89 1.31 5.39 -2.27
N VAL A 90 1.02 4.56 -3.28
CA VAL A 90 0.84 3.11 -3.10
C VAL A 90 2.16 2.45 -2.68
N ALA A 91 3.29 2.83 -3.27
CA ALA A 91 4.60 2.30 -2.91
C ALA A 91 4.94 2.61 -1.44
N LEU A 92 4.75 3.86 -0.99
CA LEU A 92 4.95 4.26 0.41
C LEU A 92 4.03 3.49 1.36
N LEU A 93 2.77 3.28 0.96
CA LEU A 93 1.82 2.48 1.73
C LEU A 93 2.32 1.04 1.92
N PHE A 94 2.80 0.39 0.86
CA PHE A 94 3.34 -0.97 0.96
C PHE A 94 4.59 -1.04 1.83
N VAL A 95 5.48 -0.04 1.76
CA VAL A 95 6.63 0.06 2.67
C VAL A 95 6.15 0.11 4.12
N MET A 96 5.15 0.94 4.43
CA MET A 96 4.61 1.05 5.79
C MET A 96 3.93 -0.23 6.27
N VAL A 97 3.17 -0.92 5.40
CA VAL A 97 2.57 -2.23 5.72
C VAL A 97 3.65 -3.28 5.96
N ALA A 98 4.71 -3.31 5.15
CA ALA A 98 5.81 -4.26 5.31
C ALA A 98 6.53 -4.07 6.66
N VAL A 99 6.81 -2.82 7.06
CA VAL A 99 7.42 -2.52 8.37
C VAL A 99 6.54 -3.00 9.53
N GLN A 100 5.22 -2.79 9.45
CA GLN A 100 4.29 -3.29 10.48
C GLN A 100 4.22 -4.82 10.52
N ILE A 101 4.30 -5.49 9.36
CA ILE A 101 4.36 -6.96 9.33
C ILE A 101 5.63 -7.48 9.99
N THR A 102 6.79 -6.84 9.73
CA THR A 102 8.04 -7.24 10.38
C THR A 102 7.99 -7.11 11.90
N ASP A 103 7.31 -6.08 12.42
CA ASP A 103 7.07 -5.91 13.85
C ASP A 103 6.25 -7.07 14.44
N ILE A 104 5.14 -7.45 13.78
CA ILE A 104 4.29 -8.57 14.22
C ILE A 104 5.05 -9.92 14.19
N LEU A 105 5.92 -10.11 13.21
CA LEU A 105 6.75 -11.30 13.10
C LEU A 105 7.92 -11.30 14.10
N ALA A 106 8.07 -10.25 14.91
CA ALA A 106 9.21 -10.05 15.82
C ALA A 106 10.56 -10.11 15.08
N ILE A 107 10.57 -9.67 13.81
CA ILE A 107 11.79 -9.50 13.04
C ILE A 107 12.42 -8.18 13.47
N PRO A 108 13.70 -8.14 13.87
CA PRO A 108 14.34 -6.90 14.29
C PRO A 108 14.35 -5.88 13.15
N ILE A 109 13.51 -4.85 13.26
CA ILE A 109 13.41 -3.79 12.24
C ILE A 109 14.76 -3.12 12.02
N GLY A 110 15.60 -3.04 13.05
CA GLY A 110 16.98 -2.52 12.98
C GLY A 110 17.84 -3.16 11.89
N SER A 111 17.62 -4.44 11.56
CA SER A 111 18.34 -5.12 10.47
C SER A 111 17.98 -4.57 9.08
N LEU A 112 16.76 -4.02 8.93
CA LEU A 112 16.26 -3.44 7.69
C LEU A 112 16.57 -1.94 7.59
N VAL A 113 16.92 -1.28 8.70
CA VAL A 113 17.19 0.17 8.72
C VAL A 113 18.38 0.53 7.84
N ALA A 114 19.48 -0.23 7.91
CA ALA A 114 20.68 0.05 7.12
C ALA A 114 20.41 0.01 5.60
N PRO A 115 19.85 -1.07 5.02
CA PRO A 115 19.53 -1.08 3.59
C PRO A 115 18.44 -0.08 3.21
N ALA A 116 17.43 0.14 4.07
CA ALA A 116 16.41 1.16 3.82
C ALA A 116 16.99 2.58 3.77
N ALA A 117 17.97 2.88 4.64
CA ALA A 117 18.66 4.16 4.66
C ALA A 117 19.49 4.37 3.39
N VAL A 118 20.18 3.34 2.89
CA VAL A 118 20.94 3.43 1.62
C VAL A 118 20.02 3.69 0.44
N ILE A 119 18.89 2.97 0.34
CA ILE A 119 17.89 3.18 -0.71
C ILE A 119 17.29 4.59 -0.60
N GLY A 120 16.93 5.02 0.62
CA GLY A 120 16.41 6.36 0.87
C GLY A 120 17.39 7.46 0.50
N ALA A 121 18.67 7.31 0.83
CA ALA A 121 19.72 8.24 0.45
C ALA A 121 19.91 8.29 -1.07
N ALA A 122 19.90 7.14 -1.75
CA ALA A 122 19.99 7.08 -3.21
C ALA A 122 18.83 7.82 -3.90
N LEU A 123 17.59 7.63 -3.41
CA LEU A 123 16.42 8.36 -3.89
C LEU A 123 16.52 9.87 -3.60
N GLY A 124 16.99 10.24 -2.41
CA GLY A 124 17.19 11.63 -2.01
C GLY A 124 18.23 12.36 -2.85
N PHE A 125 19.39 11.75 -3.11
CA PHE A 125 20.40 12.30 -4.01
C PHE A 125 19.92 12.37 -5.46
N GLY A 126 19.14 11.39 -5.93
CA GLY A 126 18.52 11.44 -7.26
C GLY A 126 17.52 12.59 -7.43
N ALA A 127 16.75 12.90 -6.39
CA ALA A 127 15.76 13.99 -6.39
C ALA A 127 16.36 15.38 -6.09
N GLN A 128 17.64 15.46 -5.68
CA GLN A 128 18.25 16.69 -5.18
C GLN A 128 18.19 17.85 -6.17
N ARG A 129 18.47 17.61 -7.46
CA ARG A 129 18.44 18.65 -8.51
C ARG A 129 17.04 19.24 -8.68
N LEU A 130 16.01 18.39 -8.63
CA LEU A 130 14.62 18.84 -8.73
C LEU A 130 14.23 19.76 -7.57
N VAL A 131 14.69 19.47 -6.36
CA VAL A 131 14.45 20.35 -5.19
C VAL A 131 15.18 21.69 -5.34
N GLN A 132 16.42 21.67 -5.86
CA GLN A 132 17.19 22.90 -6.11
C GLN A 132 16.51 23.79 -7.15
N ASP A 133 15.97 23.20 -8.22
CA ASP A 133 15.27 23.92 -9.28
C ASP A 133 13.99 24.58 -8.75
N LEU A 134 13.21 23.86 -7.92
CA LEU A 134 12.00 24.40 -7.30
C LEU A 134 12.28 25.55 -6.33
N LEU A 135 13.30 25.43 -5.48
CA LEU A 135 13.68 26.48 -4.54
C LEU A 135 14.19 27.72 -5.27
N SER A 136 15.06 27.53 -6.27
CA SER A 136 15.59 28.63 -7.08
C SER A 136 14.47 29.38 -7.80
N GLY A 137 13.49 28.65 -8.35
CA GLY A 137 12.31 29.24 -8.97
C GLY A 137 11.45 30.06 -7.99
N PHE A 138 11.31 29.62 -6.74
CA PHE A 138 10.59 30.38 -5.71
C PHE A 138 11.32 31.67 -5.30
N PHE A 139 12.65 31.69 -5.26
CA PHE A 139 13.44 32.87 -4.86
C PHE A 139 13.66 33.91 -5.97
N ILE A 140 13.44 33.55 -7.23
CA ILE A 140 13.51 34.49 -8.36
C ILE A 140 12.26 35.37 -8.45
N ILE A 141 11.13 34.92 -7.87
CA ILE A 141 9.84 35.62 -7.83
C ILE A 141 9.79 36.52 -6.59
#